data_AF-A0A812CAK8-F1
#
_entry.id   AF-A0A812CAK8-F1
#
_cell.length_a   1.000
_cell.length_b   1.000
_cell.length_c   1.000
_cell.angle_alpha   90.00
_cell.angle_beta   90.00
_cell.angle_gamma   90.00
#
_symmetry.space_group_name_H-M   'P 1'
#
loop_
_entity.id
_entity.type
_entity.pdbx_description
1 polymer ?
#
loop_
_entity_poly.entity_id
_entity_poly.type
_entity_poly.pdbx_seq_one_letter_code
_entity_poly.pdbx_strand_id
1 'polypeptide(L)'
;MASAYPKTSYPNVAFYENKMEAAPNDVFIDDILNKWCGNFDLLENNHFYIQWLFPNTERGKNEHSYPLSPEEAKIFREREDLKKKVKMAFEMMLDFYGMRLVGSNQFKLTENADEILAVLNTEYNHNHQRITRILKALLELGYENLMLPWLKFLADLIYKKNKLPFAHSSFEKHWVDTLDAENKLELKSYVDELPKLKLTDITTHRKPSDTSENITSPSTTTNTKAPIVGINAYSRPEDVTATTFNPDVSNTSSQSKMRKTAQNDTTKIGSIQAGNSKIIAFYRNEIPFEPNGEFINVILKTWSKKPEKLMNNSHYIYWLFPNKLHGSFSGPALTDVDAKVIQETSELKDRVLAAFKMMLDFYGMDLDRNNNFHLANQTKLMKLNAMNCHHYKYITRILHALKQLGHKELLMPWMKFLASLIFFNEYIPNASDSFRIYWIDVLENKERKEMWALLPSNS
;
A
#
# COMPACT_ATOMS: atom_id res chain seq x y z
N MET A 1 29.50 -17.40 -13.20
CA MET A 1 29.85 -15.98 -13.36
C MET A 1 30.08 -15.39 -11.98
N ALA A 2 31.20 -14.71 -11.75
CA ALA A 2 31.52 -14.11 -10.47
C ALA A 2 30.67 -12.84 -10.26
N SER A 3 30.04 -12.75 -9.08
CA SER A 3 29.17 -11.66 -8.64
C SER A 3 29.89 -10.30 -8.68
N ALA A 4 29.31 -9.31 -9.36
CA ALA A 4 29.89 -8.00 -9.67
C ALA A 4 29.70 -6.94 -8.57
N TYR A 5 29.54 -7.35 -7.30
CA TYR A 5 29.37 -6.41 -6.20
C TYR A 5 30.71 -6.11 -5.51
N PRO A 6 30.98 -4.85 -5.13
CA PRO A 6 32.18 -4.51 -4.36
C PRO A 6 32.18 -5.33 -3.05
N LYS A 7 33.33 -5.95 -2.73
CA LYS A 7 33.56 -6.64 -1.44
C LYS A 7 33.54 -5.61 -0.31
N THR A 8 32.36 -5.24 0.16
CA THR A 8 32.20 -4.52 1.43
C THR A 8 32.33 -5.54 2.56
N SER A 9 32.96 -5.17 3.67
CA SER A 9 33.08 -6.08 4.83
C SER A 9 31.74 -6.33 5.52
N TYR A 10 30.76 -5.44 5.32
CA TYR A 10 29.47 -5.41 6.00
C TYR A 10 28.36 -5.04 5.01
N PRO A 11 27.94 -5.98 4.14
CA PRO A 11 26.98 -5.70 3.07
C PRO A 11 25.59 -5.31 3.60
N ASN A 12 25.13 -5.87 4.72
CA ASN A 12 23.86 -5.49 5.32
C ASN A 12 23.93 -4.06 5.85
N VAL A 13 25.01 -3.69 6.53
CA VAL A 13 25.22 -2.30 6.99
C VAL A 13 25.29 -1.35 5.80
N ALA A 14 26.04 -1.68 4.74
CA ALA A 14 26.14 -0.85 3.54
C ALA A 14 24.78 -0.64 2.86
N PHE A 15 23.94 -1.69 2.80
CA PHE A 15 22.56 -1.58 2.31
C PHE A 15 21.74 -0.60 3.17
N TYR A 16 21.79 -0.73 4.50
CA TYR A 16 21.05 0.18 5.39
C TYR A 16 21.60 1.62 5.40
N GLU A 17 22.88 1.80 5.12
CA GLU A 17 23.48 3.13 4.89
C GLU A 17 23.15 3.72 3.52
N ASN A 18 22.34 3.03 2.71
CA ASN A 18 21.98 3.45 1.36
C ASN A 18 23.21 3.55 0.42
N LYS A 19 24.28 2.79 0.71
CA LYS A 19 25.52 2.72 -0.09
C LYS A 19 25.60 1.47 -0.97
N MET A 20 24.68 0.53 -0.78
CA MET A 20 24.55 -0.69 -1.57
C MET A 20 23.09 -0.92 -1.92
N GLU A 21 22.85 -1.41 -3.13
CA GLU A 21 21.53 -1.75 -3.63
C GLU A 21 21.15 -3.19 -3.26
N ALA A 22 19.86 -3.42 -3.03
CA ALA A 22 19.32 -4.76 -2.85
C ALA A 22 19.23 -5.48 -4.20
N ALA A 23 20.14 -6.43 -4.38
CA ALA A 23 20.13 -7.36 -5.51
C ALA A 23 18.95 -8.35 -5.42
N PRO A 24 18.41 -8.83 -6.56
CA PRO A 24 18.89 -8.62 -7.93
C PRO A 24 18.28 -7.43 -8.67
N ASN A 25 17.41 -6.64 -8.03
CA ASN A 25 16.65 -5.58 -8.70
C ASN A 25 17.27 -4.19 -8.52
N ASP A 26 18.47 -4.11 -7.92
CA ASP A 26 19.27 -2.90 -7.81
C ASP A 26 18.50 -1.73 -7.17
N VAL A 27 17.83 -2.00 -6.04
CA VAL A 27 17.01 -1.01 -5.31
C VAL A 27 17.63 -0.62 -3.97
N PHE A 28 17.80 0.66 -3.73
CA PHE A 28 18.26 1.21 -2.46
C PHE A 28 17.23 1.07 -1.33
N ILE A 29 17.70 0.94 -0.08
CA ILE A 29 16.80 0.82 1.09
C ILE A 29 15.86 2.02 1.21
N ASP A 30 16.36 3.23 0.97
CA ASP A 30 15.55 4.44 1.11
C ASP A 30 14.43 4.44 0.06
N ASP A 31 14.68 3.89 -1.13
CA ASP A 31 13.64 3.69 -2.13
C ASP A 31 12.61 2.64 -1.73
N ILE A 32 13.03 1.54 -1.10
CA ILE A 32 12.10 0.54 -0.59
C ILE A 32 11.22 1.17 0.50
N LEU A 33 11.83 1.74 1.54
CA LEU A 33 11.09 2.31 2.68
C LEU A 33 10.20 3.49 2.27
N ASN A 34 10.69 4.37 1.39
CA ASN A 34 9.98 5.59 1.01
C ASN A 34 9.07 5.43 -0.21
N LYS A 35 9.26 4.43 -1.09
CA LYS A 35 8.44 4.23 -2.31
C LYS A 35 7.56 2.99 -2.26
N TRP A 36 7.87 1.99 -1.43
CA TRP A 36 7.11 0.72 -1.40
C TRP A 36 6.09 0.64 -0.27
N CYS A 37 6.23 1.46 0.78
CA CYS A 37 5.24 1.63 1.85
C CYS A 37 3.79 1.55 1.31
N GLY A 38 3.15 0.42 1.64
CA GLY A 38 1.90 -0.14 1.13
C GLY A 38 1.46 0.20 -0.29
N ASN A 39 2.43 0.03 -1.17
CA ASN A 39 2.22 -0.73 -2.38
C ASN A 39 2.16 -2.23 -2.05
N PHE A 40 0.99 -2.73 -1.64
CA PHE A 40 0.83 -4.13 -1.24
C PHE A 40 1.07 -5.09 -2.41
N ASP A 41 0.68 -4.72 -3.63
CA ASP A 41 0.96 -5.54 -4.83
C ASP A 41 2.47 -5.69 -5.06
N LEU A 42 3.24 -4.60 -4.90
CA LEU A 42 4.70 -4.66 -5.05
C LEU A 42 5.36 -5.47 -3.94
N LEU A 43 4.87 -5.37 -2.70
CA LEU A 43 5.37 -6.16 -1.56
C LEU A 43 5.01 -7.64 -1.69
N GLU A 44 3.81 -7.97 -2.18
CA GLU A 44 3.38 -9.35 -2.40
C GLU A 44 4.21 -10.00 -3.51
N ASN A 45 4.29 -9.36 -4.69
CA ASN A 45 4.89 -9.93 -5.91
C ASN A 45 6.43 -9.92 -5.93
N ASN A 46 7.10 -9.13 -5.08
CA ASN A 46 8.56 -9.15 -4.98
C ASN A 46 9.02 -9.94 -3.76
N HIS A 47 9.89 -10.92 -3.95
CA HIS A 47 10.38 -11.74 -2.85
C HIS A 47 11.83 -11.42 -2.42
N PHE A 48 12.57 -10.64 -3.21
CA PHE A 48 14.01 -10.42 -2.99
C PHE A 48 14.32 -9.48 -1.81
N TYR A 49 13.43 -8.53 -1.53
CA TYR A 49 13.68 -7.46 -0.58
C TYR A 49 13.66 -7.93 0.87
N ILE A 50 12.90 -8.99 1.18
CA ILE A 50 12.63 -9.39 2.57
C ILE A 50 13.92 -9.86 3.26
N GLN A 51 14.85 -10.48 2.52
CA GLN A 51 16.12 -10.90 3.10
C GLN A 51 17.05 -9.73 3.39
N TRP A 52 16.95 -8.66 2.61
CA TRP A 52 17.72 -7.42 2.78
C TRP A 52 17.15 -6.54 3.90
N LEU A 53 15.81 -6.41 4.00
CA LEU A 53 15.14 -5.64 5.07
C LEU A 53 15.13 -6.35 6.42
N PHE A 54 15.32 -7.67 6.44
CA PHE A 54 15.34 -8.46 7.66
C PHE A 54 16.45 -9.51 7.53
N PRO A 55 17.72 -9.07 7.56
CA PRO A 55 18.85 -9.98 7.57
C PRO A 55 18.86 -10.74 8.90
N ASN A 56 19.23 -12.01 8.84
CA ASN A 56 19.48 -12.84 10.01
C ASN A 56 20.62 -13.81 9.71
N THR A 57 21.11 -14.51 10.72
CA THR A 57 22.23 -15.47 10.61
C THR A 57 21.94 -16.62 9.63
N GLU A 58 20.67 -16.90 9.34
CA GLU A 58 20.27 -17.93 8.39
C GLU A 58 20.25 -17.42 6.95
N ARG A 59 20.88 -18.19 6.05
CA ARG A 59 20.81 -17.90 4.62
C ARG A 59 19.38 -18.02 4.11
N GLY A 60 18.90 -16.97 3.45
CA GLY A 60 17.55 -16.92 2.89
C GLY A 60 17.47 -17.48 1.46
N LYS A 61 16.26 -17.39 0.88
CA LYS A 61 15.97 -17.80 -0.52
C LYS A 61 16.59 -16.88 -1.58
N ASN A 62 16.92 -15.64 -1.23
CA ASN A 62 17.63 -14.73 -2.13
C ASN A 62 19.13 -15.02 -2.07
N GLU A 63 19.66 -15.65 -3.12
CA GLU A 63 21.08 -16.02 -3.22
C GLU A 63 22.03 -14.82 -3.21
N HIS A 64 21.52 -13.63 -3.57
CA HIS A 64 22.26 -12.38 -3.60
C HIS A 64 22.26 -11.62 -2.27
N SER A 65 21.42 -12.05 -1.31
CA SER A 65 21.43 -11.49 0.04
C SER A 65 22.52 -12.12 0.90
N TYR A 66 22.94 -11.39 1.94
CA TYR A 66 24.00 -11.82 2.83
C TYR A 66 23.41 -12.22 4.20
N PRO A 67 23.81 -13.37 4.77
CA PRO A 67 23.51 -13.66 6.18
C PRO A 67 24.05 -12.54 7.08
N LEU A 68 23.34 -12.27 8.18
CA LEU A 68 23.78 -11.30 9.17
C LEU A 68 24.98 -11.84 9.92
N SER A 69 26.09 -11.10 9.92
CA SER A 69 27.26 -11.44 10.75
C SER A 69 27.09 -10.94 12.20
N PRO A 70 27.73 -11.57 13.19
CA PRO A 70 27.73 -11.08 14.58
C PRO A 70 28.21 -9.63 14.71
N GLU A 71 29.21 -9.23 13.92
CA GLU A 71 29.73 -7.86 13.87
C GLU A 71 28.70 -6.87 13.34
N GLU A 72 27.97 -7.22 12.26
CA GLU A 72 26.87 -6.40 11.75
C GLU A 72 25.74 -6.29 12.78
N ALA A 73 25.35 -7.41 13.42
CA ALA A 73 24.32 -7.40 14.46
C ALA A 73 24.68 -6.44 15.61
N LYS A 74 25.95 -6.41 16.03
CA LYS A 74 26.45 -5.44 17.01
C LYS A 74 26.30 -4.00 16.51
N ILE A 75 26.72 -3.72 15.27
CA ILE A 75 26.60 -2.39 14.66
C ILE A 75 25.13 -1.94 14.65
N PHE A 76 24.20 -2.81 14.25
CA PHE A 76 22.76 -2.51 14.27
C PHE A 76 22.25 -2.20 15.67
N ARG A 77 22.67 -2.95 16.69
CA ARG A 77 22.22 -2.71 18.08
C ARG A 77 22.73 -1.39 18.66
N GLU A 78 23.89 -0.92 18.23
CA GLU A 78 24.53 0.30 18.73
C GLU A 78 24.16 1.56 17.94
N ARG A 79 23.81 1.43 16.65
CA ARG A 79 23.52 2.56 15.76
C ARG A 79 22.04 2.89 15.63
N GLU A 80 21.64 4.02 16.20
CA GLU A 80 20.24 4.45 16.24
C GLU A 80 19.67 4.80 14.86
N ASP A 81 20.50 5.27 13.92
CA ASP A 81 20.08 5.56 12.55
C ASP A 81 19.68 4.27 11.79
N LEU A 82 20.44 3.18 11.97
CA LEU A 82 20.11 1.89 11.35
C LEU A 82 18.91 1.24 12.02
N LYS A 83 18.81 1.33 13.35
CA LYS A 83 17.63 0.91 14.12
C LYS A 83 16.36 1.58 13.62
N LYS A 84 16.39 2.91 13.44
CA LYS A 84 15.25 3.65 12.88
C LYS A 84 14.78 3.05 11.55
N LYS A 85 15.71 2.69 10.65
CA LYS A 85 15.39 2.04 9.37
C LYS A 85 14.82 0.62 9.54
N VAL A 86 15.33 -0.18 10.48
CA VAL A 86 14.75 -1.50 10.83
C VAL A 86 13.31 -1.34 11.32
N LYS A 87 13.06 -0.37 12.21
CA LYS A 87 11.71 -0.06 12.71
C LYS A 87 10.77 0.38 11.58
N MET A 88 11.24 1.24 10.68
CA MET A 88 10.47 1.65 9.50
C MET A 88 10.12 0.46 8.59
N ALA A 89 11.07 -0.44 8.35
CA ALA A 89 10.82 -1.67 7.59
C ALA A 89 9.77 -2.55 8.28
N PHE A 90 9.87 -2.70 9.60
CA PHE A 90 8.92 -3.47 10.40
C PHE A 90 7.50 -2.87 10.35
N GLU A 91 7.36 -1.57 10.54
CA GLU A 91 6.07 -0.87 10.47
C GLU A 91 5.44 -0.98 9.08
N MET A 92 6.24 -0.90 8.01
CA MET A 92 5.79 -1.14 6.63
C MET A 92 5.25 -2.56 6.46
N MET A 93 5.95 -3.57 6.99
CA MET A 93 5.50 -4.96 6.89
C MET A 93 4.27 -5.25 7.76
N LEU A 94 4.15 -4.63 8.94
CA LEU A 94 2.94 -4.74 9.76
C LEU A 94 1.72 -4.21 8.99
N ASP A 95 1.84 -3.05 8.36
CA ASP A 95 0.75 -2.44 7.60
C ASP A 95 0.32 -3.34 6.43
N PHE A 96 1.30 -3.92 5.74
CA PHE A 96 1.07 -4.94 4.71
C PHE A 96 0.33 -6.19 5.23
N TYR A 97 0.49 -6.54 6.51
CA TYR A 97 -0.24 -7.62 7.17
C TYR A 97 -1.56 -7.18 7.82
N GLY A 98 -2.00 -5.92 7.61
CA GLY A 98 -3.23 -5.39 8.20
C GLY A 98 -3.09 -5.06 9.69
N MET A 99 -1.86 -4.78 10.14
CA MET A 99 -1.51 -4.52 11.53
C MET A 99 -0.75 -3.20 11.65
N ARG A 100 -0.68 -2.64 12.86
CA ARG A 100 0.14 -1.47 13.15
C ARG A 100 0.69 -1.52 14.56
N LEU A 101 1.89 -0.99 14.73
CA LEU A 101 2.49 -0.71 16.02
C LEU A 101 1.96 0.64 16.53
N VAL A 102 1.49 0.66 17.77
CA VAL A 102 0.97 1.85 18.45
C VAL A 102 1.78 2.03 19.74
N GLY A 103 2.44 3.18 19.88
CA GLY A 103 3.36 3.41 20.99
C GLY A 103 4.63 2.56 20.88
N SER A 104 5.12 2.03 22.00
CA SER A 104 6.40 1.32 22.07
C SER A 104 6.31 -0.19 21.79
N ASN A 105 5.18 -0.83 22.09
CA ASN A 105 5.04 -2.30 22.03
C ASN A 105 3.58 -2.80 21.96
N GLN A 106 2.63 -1.97 21.52
CA GLN A 106 1.23 -2.38 21.41
C GLN A 106 0.83 -2.54 19.94
N PHE A 107 0.06 -3.58 19.63
CA PHE A 107 -0.35 -3.88 18.26
C PHE A 107 -1.86 -3.71 18.10
N LYS A 108 -2.27 -3.17 16.95
CA LYS A 108 -3.68 -3.03 16.58
C LYS A 108 -3.88 -3.45 15.14
N LEU A 109 -5.10 -3.87 14.81
CA LEU A 109 -5.52 -4.03 13.43
C LEU A 109 -5.67 -2.66 12.75
N THR A 110 -5.37 -2.62 11.45
CA THR A 110 -5.77 -1.52 10.57
C THR A 110 -7.26 -1.63 10.25
N GLU A 111 -7.85 -0.61 9.64
CA GLU A 111 -9.30 -0.62 9.37
C GLU A 111 -9.71 -1.60 8.27
N ASN A 112 -8.81 -1.86 7.31
CA ASN A 112 -9.03 -2.83 6.23
C ASN A 112 -8.49 -4.23 6.58
N ALA A 113 -8.20 -4.47 7.86
CA ALA A 113 -7.56 -5.70 8.29
C ALA A 113 -8.34 -6.95 7.90
N ASP A 114 -9.67 -6.89 7.80
CA ASP A 114 -10.47 -8.08 7.50
C ASP A 114 -10.19 -8.64 6.11
N GLU A 115 -10.05 -7.78 5.10
CA GLU A 115 -9.68 -8.18 3.74
C GLU A 115 -8.23 -8.66 3.66
N ILE A 116 -7.32 -7.94 4.31
CA ILE A 116 -5.88 -8.28 4.32
C ILE A 116 -5.63 -9.61 5.04
N LEU A 117 -6.27 -9.80 6.21
CA LEU A 117 -6.15 -11.02 6.99
C LEU A 117 -6.76 -12.21 6.24
N ALA A 118 -7.82 -12.02 5.44
CA ALA A 118 -8.37 -13.09 4.61
C ALA A 118 -7.35 -13.59 3.57
N VAL A 119 -6.56 -12.68 2.98
CA VAL A 119 -5.47 -13.04 2.05
C VAL A 119 -4.30 -13.69 2.79
N LEU A 120 -3.91 -13.15 3.96
CA LEU A 120 -2.85 -13.71 4.79
C LEU A 120 -3.20 -15.12 5.32
N ASN A 121 -4.48 -15.36 5.63
CA ASN A 121 -5.03 -16.61 6.14
C ASN A 121 -5.37 -17.60 5.01
N THR A 122 -4.43 -17.84 4.10
CA THR A 122 -4.53 -18.90 3.10
C THR A 122 -3.59 -20.05 3.46
N GLU A 123 -3.96 -21.27 3.04
CA GLU A 123 -3.12 -22.44 3.26
C GLU A 123 -1.77 -22.26 2.53
N TYR A 124 -0.66 -22.58 3.21
CA TYR A 124 0.70 -22.42 2.70
C TYR A 124 1.09 -20.99 2.28
N ASN A 125 0.44 -19.95 2.84
CA ASN A 125 0.80 -18.57 2.54
C ASN A 125 2.29 -18.30 2.83
N HIS A 126 3.02 -17.87 1.80
CA HIS A 126 4.46 -17.62 1.89
C HIS A 126 4.80 -16.45 2.84
N ASN A 127 3.85 -15.56 3.12
CA ASN A 127 4.01 -14.49 4.10
C ASN A 127 4.20 -15.01 5.52
N HIS A 128 3.75 -16.22 5.85
CA HIS A 128 4.09 -16.86 7.13
C HIS A 128 5.59 -17.09 7.29
N GLN A 129 6.30 -17.41 6.19
CA GLN A 129 7.76 -17.54 6.19
C GLN A 129 8.45 -16.18 6.29
N ARG A 130 7.86 -15.14 5.68
CA ARG A 130 8.33 -13.75 5.84
C ARG A 130 8.21 -13.28 7.29
N ILE A 131 7.09 -13.56 7.96
CA ILE A 131 6.91 -13.28 9.40
C ILE A 131 7.97 -13.99 10.23
N THR A 132 8.25 -15.28 9.99
CA THR A 132 9.34 -16.00 10.67
C THR A 132 10.69 -15.30 10.49
N ARG A 133 11.00 -14.84 9.28
CA ARG A 133 12.25 -14.11 9.01
C ARG A 133 12.32 -12.79 9.76
N ILE A 134 11.23 -12.03 9.77
CA ILE A 134 11.12 -10.77 10.53
C ILE A 134 11.37 -11.03 12.02
N LEU A 135 10.71 -12.03 12.62
CA LEU A 135 10.90 -12.37 14.05
C LEU A 135 12.36 -12.68 14.38
N LYS A 136 13.03 -13.51 13.57
CA LYS A 136 14.46 -13.83 13.76
C LYS A 136 15.35 -12.60 13.62
N ALA A 137 15.09 -11.76 12.62
CA ALA A 137 15.85 -10.52 12.44
C ALA A 137 15.64 -9.55 13.61
N LEU A 138 14.39 -9.37 14.09
CA LEU A 138 14.11 -8.51 15.24
C LEU A 138 14.87 -8.96 16.49
N LEU A 139 14.91 -10.27 16.75
CA LEU A 139 15.73 -10.84 17.83
C LEU A 139 17.20 -10.44 17.65
N GLU A 140 17.78 -10.70 16.48
CA GLU A 140 19.21 -10.49 16.23
C GLU A 140 19.61 -9.00 16.21
N LEU A 141 18.70 -8.11 15.80
CA LEU A 141 18.92 -6.67 15.63
C LEU A 141 18.59 -5.82 16.86
N GLY A 142 18.17 -6.43 17.98
CA GLY A 142 17.95 -5.72 19.25
C GLY A 142 16.53 -5.17 19.47
N TYR A 143 15.52 -5.87 18.95
CA TYR A 143 14.09 -5.55 19.08
C TYR A 143 13.31 -6.62 19.86
N GLU A 144 13.96 -7.28 20.82
CA GLU A 144 13.39 -8.36 21.63
C GLU A 144 12.12 -7.92 22.35
N ASN A 145 12.06 -6.65 22.77
CA ASN A 145 10.93 -6.03 23.43
C ASN A 145 9.63 -6.00 22.59
N LEU A 146 9.73 -6.15 21.27
CA LEU A 146 8.58 -6.21 20.36
C LEU A 146 8.05 -7.62 20.17
N MET A 147 8.87 -8.65 20.41
CA MET A 147 8.57 -10.02 19.99
C MET A 147 7.41 -10.64 20.77
N LEU A 148 7.51 -10.68 22.10
CA LEU A 148 6.45 -11.26 22.93
C LEU A 148 5.10 -10.54 22.75
N PRO A 149 5.03 -9.19 22.80
CA PRO A 149 3.76 -8.48 22.59
C PRO A 149 3.16 -8.74 21.19
N TRP A 150 4.00 -8.83 20.15
CA TRP A 150 3.51 -9.14 18.80
C TRP A 150 2.98 -10.58 18.71
N LEU A 151 3.67 -11.55 19.32
CA LEU A 151 3.24 -12.94 19.32
C LEU A 151 1.95 -13.15 20.14
N LYS A 152 1.77 -12.45 21.27
CA LYS A 152 0.48 -12.43 21.97
C LYS A 152 -0.64 -11.88 21.09
N PHE A 153 -0.37 -10.80 20.35
CA PHE A 153 -1.34 -10.24 19.41
C PHE A 153 -1.70 -11.22 18.28
N LEU A 154 -0.71 -11.92 17.71
CA LEU A 154 -0.95 -12.96 16.70
C LEU A 154 -1.71 -14.15 17.29
N ALA A 155 -1.42 -14.57 18.52
CA ALA A 155 -2.18 -15.61 19.22
C ALA A 155 -3.65 -15.23 19.39
N ASP A 156 -3.94 -13.97 19.72
CA ASP A 156 -5.31 -13.43 19.77
C ASP A 156 -6.02 -13.56 18.41
N LEU A 157 -5.31 -13.30 17.29
CA LEU A 157 -5.88 -13.46 15.94
C LEU A 157 -6.11 -14.93 15.57
N ILE A 158 -5.24 -15.84 16.01
CA ILE A 158 -5.31 -17.27 15.71
C ILE A 158 -6.38 -17.96 16.57
N TYR A 159 -6.26 -17.87 17.89
CA TYR A 159 -7.00 -18.71 18.83
C TYR A 159 -8.30 -18.06 19.34
N LYS A 160 -8.30 -16.74 19.57
CA LYS A 160 -9.46 -16.03 20.16
C LYS A 160 -10.42 -15.48 19.11
N LYS A 161 -9.88 -14.85 18.06
CA LYS A 161 -10.70 -14.19 17.01
C LYS A 161 -10.90 -15.04 15.77
N ASN A 162 -10.19 -16.16 15.64
CA ASN A 162 -10.25 -17.07 14.49
C ASN A 162 -10.07 -16.36 13.12
N LYS A 163 -9.22 -15.34 13.07
CA LYS A 163 -8.91 -14.59 11.83
C LYS A 163 -7.69 -15.14 11.08
N LEU A 164 -6.79 -15.86 11.77
CA LEU A 164 -5.59 -16.47 11.18
C LEU A 164 -5.42 -17.98 11.50
N PRO A 165 -6.47 -18.84 11.45
CA PRO A 165 -6.32 -20.26 11.78
C PRO A 165 -5.24 -21.00 10.97
N PHE A 166 -5.01 -20.65 9.69
CA PHE A 166 -3.97 -21.30 8.87
C PHE A 166 -2.54 -20.92 9.30
N ALA A 167 -2.37 -19.87 10.10
CA ALA A 167 -1.08 -19.50 10.67
C ALA A 167 -0.69 -20.37 11.88
N HIS A 168 -1.63 -21.14 12.47
CA HIS A 168 -1.42 -21.92 13.69
C HIS A 168 -0.17 -22.82 13.66
N SER A 169 0.01 -23.60 12.58
CA SER A 169 1.20 -24.46 12.46
C SER A 169 2.50 -23.65 12.40
N SER A 170 2.50 -22.47 11.77
CA SER A 170 3.69 -21.61 11.72
C SER A 170 3.94 -20.95 13.08
N PHE A 171 2.87 -20.56 13.77
CA PHE A 171 2.93 -19.99 15.10
C PHE A 171 3.64 -20.94 16.07
N GLU A 172 3.15 -22.18 16.18
CA GLU A 172 3.68 -23.16 17.15
C GLU A 172 5.08 -23.65 16.81
N LYS A 173 5.36 -23.93 15.53
CA LYS A 173 6.61 -24.59 15.12
C LYS A 173 7.75 -23.65 14.80
N HIS A 174 7.46 -22.38 14.57
CA HIS A 174 8.47 -21.44 14.05
C HIS A 174 8.48 -20.11 14.79
N TRP A 175 7.31 -19.53 15.09
CA TRP A 175 7.27 -18.18 15.65
C TRP A 175 7.54 -18.19 17.16
N VAL A 176 6.88 -19.08 17.91
CA VAL A 176 7.15 -19.28 19.35
C VAL A 176 8.63 -19.61 19.58
N ASP A 177 9.24 -20.35 18.65
CA ASP A 177 10.62 -20.80 18.79
C ASP A 177 11.68 -19.71 18.77
N THR A 178 11.31 -18.51 18.29
CA THR A 178 12.19 -17.33 18.27
C THR A 178 12.34 -16.64 19.63
N LEU A 179 11.51 -16.98 20.63
CA LEU A 179 11.58 -16.41 21.96
C LEU A 179 12.61 -17.12 22.86
N ASP A 180 13.11 -16.44 23.88
CA ASP A 180 13.83 -17.08 24.99
C ASP A 180 12.90 -17.95 25.86
N ALA A 181 13.47 -18.71 26.79
CA ALA A 181 12.73 -19.65 27.62
C ALA A 181 11.66 -18.98 28.51
N GLU A 182 11.93 -17.79 29.03
CA GLU A 182 11.02 -17.05 29.91
C GLU A 182 9.80 -16.56 29.12
N ASN A 183 10.05 -15.88 27.99
CA ASN A 183 9.01 -15.38 27.11
C ASN A 183 8.21 -16.53 26.45
N LYS A 184 8.83 -17.68 26.17
CA LYS A 184 8.12 -18.89 25.72
C LYS A 184 7.12 -19.37 26.77
N LEU A 185 7.54 -19.44 28.02
CA LEU A 185 6.68 -19.87 29.12
C LEU A 185 5.52 -18.88 29.32
N GLU A 186 5.80 -17.58 29.31
CA GLU A 186 4.79 -16.55 29.43
C GLU A 186 3.76 -16.59 28.28
N LEU A 187 4.24 -16.73 27.03
CA LEU A 187 3.36 -16.85 25.88
C LEU A 187 2.50 -18.12 25.95
N LYS A 188 3.06 -19.24 26.41
CA LYS A 188 2.32 -20.48 26.60
C LYS A 188 1.21 -20.33 27.64
N SER A 189 1.51 -19.77 28.81
CA SER A 189 0.51 -19.47 29.84
C SER A 189 -0.60 -18.56 29.29
N TYR A 190 -0.24 -17.52 28.55
CA TYR A 190 -1.20 -16.63 27.91
C TYR A 190 -2.12 -17.38 26.92
N VAL A 191 -1.56 -18.23 26.05
CA VAL A 191 -2.33 -19.01 25.07
C VAL A 191 -3.25 -20.02 25.75
N ASP A 192 -2.82 -20.64 26.85
CA ASP A 192 -3.64 -21.61 27.60
C ASP A 192 -4.84 -20.96 28.28
N GLU A 193 -4.73 -19.69 28.66
CA GLU A 193 -5.82 -18.88 29.22
C GLU A 193 -6.79 -18.31 28.17
N LEU A 194 -6.41 -18.31 26.88
CA LEU A 194 -7.31 -17.85 25.83
C LEU A 194 -8.57 -18.73 25.78
N PRO A 195 -9.75 -18.15 25.51
CA PRO A 195 -10.95 -18.93 25.32
C PRO A 195 -10.76 -19.85 24.12
N LYS A 196 -10.49 -21.13 24.38
CA LYS A 196 -10.32 -22.15 23.35
C LYS A 196 -11.67 -22.28 22.65
N LEU A 197 -11.77 -21.74 21.43
CA LEU A 197 -12.88 -22.05 20.54
C LEU A 197 -12.96 -23.58 20.44
N LYS A 198 -14.15 -24.16 20.61
CA LYS A 198 -14.32 -25.61 20.46
C LYS A 198 -13.80 -25.99 19.07
N LEU A 199 -12.70 -26.72 19.04
CA LEU A 199 -11.99 -27.13 17.82
C LEU A 199 -12.76 -28.25 17.08
N THR A 200 -14.08 -28.16 16.99
CA THR A 200 -14.93 -29.10 16.25
C THR A 200 -15.24 -28.65 14.82
N ASP A 201 -14.83 -27.44 14.42
CA ASP A 201 -15.07 -26.92 13.06
C ASP A 201 -13.79 -26.79 12.20
N ILE A 202 -12.63 -27.28 12.68
CA ILE A 202 -11.34 -27.09 11.98
C ILE A 202 -10.92 -28.32 11.13
N THR A 203 -11.66 -29.43 11.14
CA THR A 203 -11.37 -30.57 10.25
C THR A 203 -12.62 -31.30 9.76
N THR A 204 -13.20 -30.85 8.64
CA THR A 204 -14.02 -31.70 7.75
C THR A 204 -13.71 -31.42 6.27
N HIS A 205 -12.44 -31.55 5.88
CA HIS A 205 -12.13 -32.11 4.56
C HIS A 205 -11.35 -33.42 4.76
N ARG A 206 -12.06 -34.51 4.47
CA ARG A 206 -11.68 -35.92 4.64
C ARG A 206 -10.26 -36.22 4.14
N LYS A 207 -9.50 -36.97 4.94
CA LYS A 207 -8.52 -37.96 4.44
C LYS A 207 -9.21 -39.33 4.31
N PRO A 208 -8.87 -40.16 3.30
CA PRO A 208 -9.51 -41.46 3.11
C PRO A 208 -9.12 -42.41 4.24
N SER A 209 -10.09 -43.17 4.72
CA SER A 209 -9.94 -44.21 5.73
C SER A 209 -9.29 -45.46 5.15
N ASP A 210 -8.18 -45.88 5.73
CA ASP A 210 -7.74 -47.28 5.75
C ASP A 210 -8.42 -47.98 6.94
N THR A 211 -9.27 -48.95 6.66
CA THR A 211 -9.45 -50.14 7.51
C THR A 211 -9.91 -51.31 6.64
N SER A 212 -9.12 -52.37 6.74
CA SER A 212 -9.23 -53.68 6.11
C SER A 212 -10.47 -54.48 6.54
N GLU A 213 -11.06 -55.26 5.61
CA GLU A 213 -11.44 -56.65 5.89
C GLU A 213 -11.62 -57.46 4.60
N ASN A 214 -11.06 -58.68 4.61
CA ASN A 214 -10.94 -59.65 3.53
C ASN A 214 -12.27 -60.29 3.13
N ILE A 215 -12.63 -60.29 1.83
CA ILE A 215 -13.46 -61.35 1.20
C ILE A 215 -13.05 -61.55 -0.28
N THR A 216 -12.37 -62.69 -0.54
CA THR A 216 -12.26 -63.54 -1.77
C THR A 216 -12.28 -62.95 -3.20
N SER A 217 -11.23 -63.28 -3.96
CA SER A 217 -11.12 -63.40 -5.44
C SER A 217 -12.22 -64.31 -6.06
N PRO A 218 -12.55 -64.28 -7.39
CA PRO A 218 -11.62 -64.17 -8.52
C PRO A 218 -12.08 -63.46 -9.83
N SER A 219 -11.11 -63.36 -10.76
CA SER A 219 -11.21 -63.47 -12.25
C SER A 219 -11.08 -62.18 -13.09
N THR A 220 -10.01 -62.15 -13.93
CA THR A 220 -9.90 -61.72 -15.35
C THR A 220 -10.80 -60.56 -15.84
N THR A 221 -10.31 -59.51 -16.54
CA THR A 221 -9.56 -59.50 -17.82
C THR A 221 -9.25 -58.02 -18.18
N THR A 222 -8.11 -57.76 -18.86
CA THR A 222 -7.82 -56.75 -19.94
C THR A 222 -8.56 -55.37 -19.94
N ASN A 223 -8.00 -54.18 -20.21
CA ASN A 223 -6.98 -53.79 -21.18
C ASN A 223 -6.72 -52.25 -21.10
N THR A 224 -5.49 -51.83 -21.43
CA THR A 224 -5.04 -50.58 -22.11
C THR A 224 -5.37 -49.14 -21.62
N LYS A 225 -4.30 -48.50 -21.11
CA LYS A 225 -3.68 -47.16 -21.38
C LYS A 225 -4.49 -45.92 -21.90
N ALA A 226 -4.34 -44.84 -21.09
CA ALA A 226 -4.07 -43.40 -21.38
C ALA A 226 -5.23 -42.48 -21.86
N PRO A 227 -5.15 -41.12 -21.77
CA PRO A 227 -4.36 -40.19 -20.94
C PRO A 227 -5.20 -39.06 -20.24
N ILE A 228 -4.50 -38.11 -19.60
CA ILE A 228 -4.96 -36.91 -18.86
C ILE A 228 -5.09 -35.67 -19.79
N VAL A 229 -6.07 -34.77 -19.49
CA VAL A 229 -6.22 -33.29 -19.69
C VAL A 229 -7.75 -33.05 -19.86
N GLY A 230 -8.50 -32.13 -19.25
CA GLY A 230 -8.32 -30.80 -18.63
C GLY A 230 -9.55 -29.98 -19.07
N ILE A 231 -10.30 -29.32 -18.18
CA ILE A 231 -11.43 -28.41 -18.55
C ILE A 231 -11.55 -27.34 -17.45
N ASN A 232 -11.17 -26.07 -17.64
CA ASN A 232 -11.68 -24.95 -18.46
C ASN A 232 -12.82 -24.11 -17.85
N ALA A 233 -12.64 -22.80 -18.02
CA ALA A 233 -13.47 -21.69 -17.61
C ALA A 233 -14.83 -21.64 -18.34
N TYR A 234 -15.83 -21.08 -17.67
CA TYR A 234 -17.15 -20.85 -18.24
C TYR A 234 -17.26 -19.50 -18.94
N SER A 235 -17.71 -19.58 -20.19
CA SER A 235 -18.02 -18.47 -21.09
C SER A 235 -19.47 -17.99 -20.97
N ARG A 236 -19.66 -16.74 -21.38
CA ARG A 236 -20.89 -16.04 -21.78
C ARG A 236 -21.69 -16.80 -22.87
N PRO A 237 -23.03 -16.65 -22.94
CA PRO A 237 -23.81 -17.19 -24.06
C PRO A 237 -24.25 -16.09 -25.05
N GLU A 238 -24.08 -16.35 -26.35
CA GLU A 238 -24.94 -15.90 -27.45
C GLU A 238 -24.93 -16.97 -28.55
N ASP A 239 -26.08 -17.18 -29.17
CA ASP A 239 -26.38 -17.56 -30.56
C ASP A 239 -27.82 -18.12 -30.55
N VAL A 240 -28.71 -17.98 -31.54
CA VAL A 240 -28.64 -17.99 -33.02
C VAL A 240 -30.02 -17.43 -33.51
N THR A 241 -30.35 -17.02 -34.74
CA THR A 241 -29.93 -17.35 -36.11
C THR A 241 -30.47 -16.28 -37.08
N ALA A 242 -29.81 -16.13 -38.23
CA ALA A 242 -30.22 -15.32 -39.39
C ALA A 242 -30.93 -16.15 -40.48
N THR A 243 -31.76 -15.50 -41.32
CA THR A 243 -31.90 -15.81 -42.77
C THR A 243 -32.59 -14.68 -43.55
N THR A 244 -31.79 -13.96 -44.35
CA THR A 244 -31.91 -13.62 -45.79
C THR A 244 -33.13 -12.93 -46.48
N PHE A 245 -32.75 -11.93 -47.31
CA PHE A 245 -33.29 -11.42 -48.60
C PHE A 245 -34.31 -10.24 -48.64
N ASN A 246 -33.93 -9.22 -49.43
CA ASN A 246 -34.51 -7.88 -49.77
C ASN A 246 -35.50 -7.98 -50.98
N PRO A 247 -36.18 -6.93 -51.50
CA PRO A 247 -36.25 -5.49 -51.13
C PRO A 247 -37.68 -4.85 -51.23
N ASP A 248 -37.72 -3.51 -51.11
CA ASP A 248 -38.61 -2.54 -51.79
C ASP A 248 -39.80 -1.83 -51.08
N VAL A 249 -39.82 -0.50 -51.28
CA VAL A 249 -40.98 0.43 -51.44
C VAL A 249 -41.62 1.13 -50.21
N SER A 250 -41.23 2.41 -50.06
CA SER A 250 -42.04 3.64 -49.89
C SER A 250 -42.94 3.93 -48.67
N ASN A 251 -43.02 5.24 -48.39
CA ASN A 251 -44.14 6.01 -47.79
C ASN A 251 -44.37 5.85 -46.28
N THR A 252 -44.75 6.86 -45.47
CA THR A 252 -44.92 8.34 -45.52
C THR A 252 -45.42 8.69 -44.12
N SER A 253 -45.10 9.90 -43.61
CA SER A 253 -45.94 10.70 -42.67
C SER A 253 -46.15 10.13 -41.24
N SER A 254 -46.36 10.87 -40.15
CA SER A 254 -46.39 12.30 -39.83
C SER A 254 -46.64 12.42 -38.32
N GLN A 255 -46.04 13.44 -37.68
CA GLN A 255 -46.55 14.24 -36.54
C GLN A 255 -46.82 13.52 -35.19
N SER A 256 -46.49 14.03 -34.00
CA SER A 256 -46.64 15.38 -33.43
C SER A 256 -45.79 15.47 -32.13
N LYS A 257 -44.93 16.48 -31.94
CA LYS A 257 -45.12 17.74 -31.17
C LYS A 257 -45.67 17.60 -29.73
N MET A 258 -44.78 17.85 -28.75
CA MET A 258 -44.89 18.77 -27.58
C MET A 258 -43.75 18.41 -26.61
N ARG A 259 -43.00 19.28 -25.91
CA ARG A 259 -43.04 20.72 -25.62
C ARG A 259 -41.62 21.13 -25.14
N LYS A 260 -41.21 22.37 -25.48
CA LYS A 260 -39.95 23.03 -25.08
C LYS A 260 -39.90 23.37 -23.59
N THR A 261 -38.70 23.31 -23.00
CA THR A 261 -37.97 24.29 -22.13
C THR A 261 -36.92 23.48 -21.35
N ALA A 262 -35.63 23.77 -21.27
CA ALA A 262 -34.98 25.06 -21.12
C ALA A 262 -33.63 25.10 -21.86
N GLN A 263 -33.31 26.31 -22.29
CA GLN A 263 -32.11 26.73 -22.99
C GLN A 263 -31.03 26.99 -21.94
N ASN A 264 -29.96 26.19 -21.94
CA ASN A 264 -28.72 26.55 -21.26
C ASN A 264 -27.72 26.97 -22.33
N ASP A 265 -27.37 28.26 -22.27
CA ASP A 265 -26.24 28.85 -22.96
C ASP A 265 -24.97 28.04 -22.64
N THR A 266 -24.53 27.27 -23.62
CA THR A 266 -23.19 26.71 -23.66
C THR A 266 -22.33 27.72 -24.40
N THR A 267 -21.65 28.55 -23.60
CA THR A 267 -20.50 29.32 -24.07
C THR A 267 -19.53 28.35 -24.73
N LYS A 268 -19.25 28.56 -26.02
CA LYS A 268 -18.29 27.78 -26.82
C LYS A 268 -16.93 27.73 -26.12
N ILE A 269 -16.65 26.63 -25.42
CA ILE A 269 -15.30 26.28 -24.98
C ILE A 269 -14.66 25.51 -26.15
N GLY A 270 -13.46 25.94 -26.56
CA GLY A 270 -12.68 25.33 -27.62
C GLY A 270 -12.57 23.82 -27.42
N SER A 271 -12.87 23.07 -28.46
CA SER A 271 -12.99 21.61 -28.46
C SER A 271 -11.61 20.93 -28.31
N ILE A 272 -11.15 20.76 -27.08
CA ILE A 272 -10.21 19.69 -26.75
C ILE A 272 -11.07 18.54 -26.21
N GLN A 273 -11.57 17.69 -27.10
CA GLN A 273 -12.27 16.48 -26.69
C GLN A 273 -11.25 15.45 -26.19
N ALA A 274 -11.16 15.30 -24.87
CA ALA A 274 -10.57 14.12 -24.24
C ALA A 274 -11.54 12.93 -24.37
N GLY A 275 -11.86 12.53 -25.61
CA GLY A 275 -12.70 11.36 -25.87
C GLY A 275 -12.03 10.12 -25.29
N ASN A 276 -12.60 9.55 -24.22
CA ASN A 276 -12.19 8.35 -23.49
C ASN A 276 -11.21 8.50 -22.31
N SER A 277 -10.96 9.71 -21.79
CA SER A 277 -10.14 9.83 -20.57
C SER A 277 -10.91 9.47 -19.29
N LYS A 278 -10.46 8.42 -18.60
CA LYS A 278 -10.99 8.04 -17.27
C LYS A 278 -10.79 9.13 -16.23
N ILE A 279 -9.67 9.87 -16.29
CA ILE A 279 -9.41 10.98 -15.38
C ILE A 279 -10.46 12.07 -15.59
N ILE A 280 -10.66 12.51 -16.84
CA ILE A 280 -11.64 13.56 -17.13
C ILE A 280 -13.06 13.10 -16.76
N ALA A 281 -13.43 11.85 -17.07
CA ALA A 281 -14.73 11.30 -16.67
C ALA A 281 -14.93 11.32 -15.14
N PHE A 282 -13.90 10.93 -14.36
CA PHE A 282 -13.94 11.00 -12.90
C PHE A 282 -14.08 12.45 -12.41
N TYR A 283 -13.25 13.37 -12.93
CA TYR A 283 -13.31 14.79 -12.58
C TYR A 283 -14.60 15.47 -13.04
N ARG A 284 -15.33 14.92 -14.01
CA ARG A 284 -16.69 15.33 -14.40
C ARG A 284 -17.79 14.67 -13.57
N ASN A 285 -17.42 13.78 -12.65
CA ASN A 285 -18.36 13.00 -11.83
C ASN A 285 -19.20 12.01 -12.67
N GLU A 286 -18.67 11.53 -13.79
CA GLU A 286 -19.33 10.57 -14.69
C GLU A 286 -19.05 9.12 -14.26
N ILE A 287 -17.89 8.87 -13.65
CA ILE A 287 -17.49 7.56 -13.11
C ILE A 287 -16.95 7.71 -11.69
N PRO A 288 -17.06 6.66 -10.83
CA PRO A 288 -16.32 6.62 -9.57
C PRO A 288 -14.83 6.35 -9.82
N PHE A 289 -13.99 6.57 -8.82
CA PHE A 289 -12.62 6.05 -8.89
C PHE A 289 -12.65 4.51 -8.84
N GLU A 290 -11.74 3.84 -9.56
CA GLU A 290 -11.66 2.38 -9.58
C GLU A 290 -10.53 1.85 -8.67
N PRO A 291 -10.65 0.59 -8.18
CA PRO A 291 -11.83 -0.29 -8.23
C PRO A 291 -12.85 0.06 -7.13
N ASN A 292 -14.15 -0.04 -7.45
CA ASN A 292 -15.28 0.06 -6.51
C ASN A 292 -15.32 1.31 -5.61
N GLY A 293 -14.83 2.46 -6.11
CA GLY A 293 -14.78 3.71 -5.36
C GLY A 293 -16.05 4.54 -5.40
N GLU A 294 -15.93 5.78 -4.94
CA GLU A 294 -17.01 6.77 -4.95
C GLU A 294 -16.79 7.85 -6.01
N PHE A 295 -17.87 8.53 -6.37
CA PHE A 295 -17.82 9.67 -7.26
C PHE A 295 -17.19 10.89 -6.57
N ILE A 296 -16.46 11.72 -7.31
CA ILE A 296 -15.72 12.86 -6.74
C ILE A 296 -16.61 13.80 -5.92
N ASN A 297 -17.87 14.05 -6.32
CA ASN A 297 -18.78 14.90 -5.57
C ASN A 297 -19.18 14.28 -4.23
N VAL A 298 -19.29 12.96 -4.14
CA VAL A 298 -19.56 12.25 -2.88
C VAL A 298 -18.34 12.36 -1.96
N ILE A 299 -17.15 12.16 -2.52
CA ILE A 299 -15.87 12.28 -1.80
C ILE A 299 -15.75 13.67 -1.18
N LEU A 300 -15.76 14.71 -2.00
CA LEU A 300 -15.55 16.09 -1.58
C LEU A 300 -16.61 16.57 -0.58
N LYS A 301 -17.85 16.05 -0.66
CA LYS A 301 -18.94 16.42 0.24
C LYS A 301 -18.91 15.68 1.57
N THR A 302 -18.47 14.42 1.59
CA THR A 302 -18.71 13.53 2.74
C THR A 302 -17.45 13.06 3.46
N TRP A 303 -16.29 13.01 2.79
CA TRP A 303 -15.08 12.41 3.36
C TRP A 303 -14.36 13.30 4.37
N SER A 304 -14.57 14.62 4.32
CA SER A 304 -14.07 15.54 5.37
C SER A 304 -14.60 15.19 6.77
N LYS A 305 -15.75 14.51 6.84
CA LYS A 305 -16.37 14.02 8.09
C LYS A 305 -16.00 12.57 8.42
N LYS A 306 -15.18 11.93 7.57
CA LYS A 306 -14.85 10.50 7.60
C LYS A 306 -13.34 10.29 7.43
N PRO A 307 -12.51 10.74 8.38
CA PRO A 307 -11.04 10.67 8.28
C PRO A 307 -10.53 9.23 8.08
N GLU A 308 -11.26 8.23 8.53
CA GLU A 308 -10.98 6.80 8.34
C GLU A 308 -10.80 6.45 6.84
N LYS A 309 -11.60 7.07 5.95
CA LYS A 309 -11.52 6.83 4.50
C LYS A 309 -10.26 7.41 3.86
N LEU A 310 -9.75 8.53 4.39
CA LEU A 310 -8.54 9.18 3.90
C LEU A 310 -7.27 8.50 4.41
N MET A 311 -7.37 7.79 5.54
CA MET A 311 -6.25 7.09 6.17
C MET A 311 -5.90 5.77 5.47
N ASN A 312 -6.89 4.95 5.09
CA ASN A 312 -6.64 3.54 4.76
C ASN A 312 -6.88 3.14 3.30
N ASN A 313 -7.52 3.98 2.48
CA ASN A 313 -7.71 3.69 1.06
C ASN A 313 -6.62 4.44 0.28
N SER A 314 -5.66 3.77 -0.36
CA SER A 314 -4.65 4.49 -1.14
C SER A 314 -5.14 4.84 -2.55
N HIS A 315 -6.12 4.12 -3.09
CA HIS A 315 -6.55 4.26 -4.49
C HIS A 315 -7.10 5.65 -4.79
N TYR A 316 -7.88 6.24 -3.88
CA TYR A 316 -8.48 7.56 -4.11
C TYR A 316 -7.43 8.63 -4.44
N ILE A 317 -6.24 8.57 -3.83
CA ILE A 317 -5.21 9.61 -4.01
C ILE A 317 -4.69 9.62 -5.44
N TYR A 318 -4.71 8.46 -6.12
CA TYR A 318 -4.27 8.32 -7.50
C TYR A 318 -5.24 8.97 -8.49
N TRP A 319 -6.50 9.10 -8.10
CA TRP A 319 -7.57 9.71 -8.88
C TRP A 319 -7.82 11.18 -8.53
N LEU A 320 -7.72 11.56 -7.24
CA LEU A 320 -7.81 12.96 -6.81
C LEU A 320 -6.57 13.78 -7.16
N PHE A 321 -5.42 13.13 -7.29
CA PHE A 321 -4.13 13.76 -7.62
C PHE A 321 -3.37 12.90 -8.63
N PRO A 322 -3.87 12.76 -9.87
CA PRO A 322 -3.19 11.99 -10.91
C PRO A 322 -1.84 12.64 -11.30
N ASN A 323 -0.87 11.83 -11.71
CA ASN A 323 0.49 12.28 -12.05
C ASN A 323 0.99 11.56 -13.31
N LYS A 324 1.82 12.25 -14.11
CA LYS A 324 2.54 11.71 -15.28
C LYS A 324 3.64 10.71 -14.91
N LEU A 325 4.30 10.90 -13.76
CA LEU A 325 5.35 10.02 -13.27
C LEU A 325 4.71 8.76 -12.69
N HIS A 326 4.46 7.76 -13.54
CA HIS A 326 3.88 6.49 -13.13
C HIS A 326 4.97 5.53 -12.65
N GLY A 327 4.79 5.01 -11.43
CA GLY A 327 5.24 3.68 -11.03
C GLY A 327 3.97 2.83 -10.83
N SER A 328 4.03 1.54 -11.14
CA SER A 328 2.93 0.57 -11.10
C SER A 328 1.92 0.76 -9.95
N PHE A 329 0.78 1.42 -10.20
CA PHE A 329 -0.37 1.51 -9.28
C PHE A 329 -1.69 1.71 -10.03
N SER A 330 -2.78 1.24 -9.42
CA SER A 330 -4.17 1.05 -9.90
C SER A 330 -4.96 2.29 -10.39
N GLY A 331 -4.32 3.44 -10.61
CA GLY A 331 -4.98 4.66 -11.12
C GLY A 331 -4.56 5.01 -12.56
N PRO A 332 -5.44 5.66 -13.36
CA PRO A 332 -5.12 6.04 -14.73
C PRO A 332 -3.95 7.04 -14.80
N ALA A 333 -3.15 6.96 -15.87
CA ALA A 333 -2.04 7.88 -16.13
C ALA A 333 -2.53 9.26 -16.56
N LEU A 334 -1.97 10.32 -15.96
CA LEU A 334 -2.26 11.68 -16.40
C LEU A 334 -1.58 11.93 -17.75
N THR A 335 -2.35 12.23 -18.78
CA THR A 335 -1.82 12.68 -20.07
C THR A 335 -1.68 14.19 -20.12
N ASP A 336 -0.89 14.70 -21.07
CA ASP A 336 -0.80 16.15 -21.33
C ASP A 336 -2.16 16.76 -21.70
N VAL A 337 -2.98 15.99 -22.42
CA VAL A 337 -4.34 16.39 -22.82
C VAL A 337 -5.22 16.51 -21.59
N ASP A 338 -5.19 15.54 -20.67
CA ASP A 338 -5.98 15.58 -19.43
C ASP A 338 -5.60 16.80 -18.59
N ALA A 339 -4.29 17.01 -18.39
CA ALA A 339 -3.77 18.13 -17.63
C ALA A 339 -4.25 19.47 -18.22
N LYS A 340 -4.17 19.63 -19.55
CA LYS A 340 -4.62 20.83 -20.24
C LYS A 340 -6.13 21.06 -20.08
N VAL A 341 -6.95 20.01 -20.25
CA VAL A 341 -8.41 20.10 -20.06
C VAL A 341 -8.76 20.52 -18.64
N ILE A 342 -8.11 19.96 -17.62
CA ILE A 342 -8.33 20.36 -16.22
C ILE A 342 -7.90 21.81 -15.98
N GLN A 343 -6.74 22.22 -16.49
CA GLN A 343 -6.23 23.58 -16.33
C GLN A 343 -7.13 24.65 -16.98
N GLU A 344 -7.73 24.33 -18.13
CA GLU A 344 -8.57 25.26 -18.91
C GLU A 344 -10.05 25.23 -18.49
N THR A 345 -10.46 24.25 -17.68
CA THR A 345 -11.85 24.13 -17.19
C THR A 345 -11.95 24.51 -15.72
N SER A 346 -12.49 25.71 -15.43
CA SER A 346 -12.59 26.26 -14.07
C SER A 346 -13.21 25.28 -13.07
N GLU A 347 -14.29 24.59 -13.45
CA GLU A 347 -14.95 23.62 -12.57
C GLU A 347 -14.04 22.44 -12.18
N LEU A 348 -13.27 21.89 -13.13
CA LEU A 348 -12.38 20.76 -12.85
C LEU A 348 -11.19 21.20 -12.00
N LYS A 349 -10.66 22.39 -12.29
CA LYS A 349 -9.62 23.03 -11.50
C LYS A 349 -10.09 23.27 -10.05
N ASP A 350 -11.31 23.76 -9.86
CA ASP A 350 -11.89 23.96 -8.53
C ASP A 350 -12.05 22.64 -7.76
N ARG A 351 -12.34 21.53 -8.45
CA ARG A 351 -12.37 20.19 -7.82
C ARG A 351 -10.99 19.73 -7.35
N VAL A 352 -9.91 20.07 -8.06
CA VAL A 352 -8.53 19.82 -7.59
C VAL A 352 -8.26 20.62 -6.30
N LEU A 353 -8.60 21.91 -6.28
CA LEU A 353 -8.44 22.74 -5.10
C LEU A 353 -9.29 22.25 -3.91
N ALA A 354 -10.52 21.81 -4.16
CA ALA A 354 -11.39 21.25 -3.13
C ALA A 354 -10.81 19.94 -2.55
N ALA A 355 -10.29 19.05 -3.40
CA ALA A 355 -9.59 17.84 -2.95
C ALA A 355 -8.36 18.19 -2.11
N PHE A 356 -7.59 19.21 -2.52
CA PHE A 356 -6.43 19.66 -1.78
C PHE A 356 -6.80 20.20 -0.39
N LYS A 357 -7.82 21.06 -0.28
CA LYS A 357 -8.32 21.57 1.00
C LYS A 357 -8.83 20.47 1.92
N MET A 358 -9.47 19.44 1.37
CA MET A 358 -9.87 18.26 2.15
C MET A 358 -8.66 17.52 2.74
N MET A 359 -7.58 17.36 1.95
CA MET A 359 -6.35 16.74 2.46
C MET A 359 -5.64 17.62 3.50
N LEU A 360 -5.65 18.94 3.32
CA LEU A 360 -5.12 19.87 4.33
C LEU A 360 -5.85 19.71 5.67
N ASP A 361 -7.19 19.74 5.67
CA ASP A 361 -7.97 19.54 6.91
C ASP A 361 -7.69 18.17 7.55
N PHE A 362 -7.53 17.12 6.75
CA PHE A 362 -7.13 15.81 7.25
C PHE A 362 -5.79 15.85 7.98
N TYR A 363 -4.80 16.58 7.45
CA TYR A 363 -3.51 16.81 8.10
C TYR A 363 -3.52 17.89 9.19
N GLY A 364 -4.67 18.50 9.49
CA GLY A 364 -4.78 19.56 10.49
C GLY A 364 -4.28 20.93 10.03
N MET A 365 -4.21 21.15 8.72
CA MET A 365 -3.82 22.41 8.08
C MET A 365 -5.04 23.08 7.44
N ASP A 366 -4.97 24.38 7.21
CA ASP A 366 -5.97 25.12 6.44
C ASP A 366 -5.30 26.07 5.43
N LEU A 367 -6.04 26.43 4.38
CA LEU A 367 -5.65 27.36 3.32
C LEU A 367 -6.68 28.49 3.22
N ASP A 368 -6.25 29.70 3.58
CA ASP A 368 -7.12 30.87 3.55
C ASP A 368 -7.36 31.41 2.12
N ARG A 369 -8.17 32.46 2.00
CA ARG A 369 -8.52 33.08 0.71
C ARG A 369 -7.35 33.80 0.04
N ASN A 370 -6.28 34.08 0.78
CA ASN A 370 -5.08 34.77 0.31
C ASN A 370 -3.93 33.78 0.02
N ASN A 371 -4.23 32.48 -0.02
CA ASN A 371 -3.27 31.39 -0.19
C ASN A 371 -2.23 31.28 0.94
N ASN A 372 -2.55 31.73 2.16
CA ASN A 372 -1.72 31.46 3.32
C ASN A 372 -2.14 30.16 4.00
N PHE A 373 -1.14 29.41 4.43
CA PHE A 373 -1.30 28.15 5.13
C PHE A 373 -1.24 28.36 6.64
N HIS A 374 -2.16 27.72 7.36
CA HIS A 374 -2.29 27.84 8.81
C HIS A 374 -2.34 26.46 9.46
N LEU A 375 -1.84 26.36 10.70
CA LEU A 375 -2.01 25.18 11.52
C LEU A 375 -3.37 25.25 12.23
N ALA A 376 -4.37 24.56 11.70
CA ALA A 376 -5.72 24.55 12.25
C ALA A 376 -5.90 23.56 13.40
N ASN A 377 -5.16 22.45 13.39
CA ASN A 377 -5.24 21.42 14.43
C ASN A 377 -3.91 20.69 14.62
N GLN A 378 -3.18 21.08 15.67
CA GLN A 378 -1.89 20.49 16.02
C GLN A 378 -1.99 18.97 16.31
N THR A 379 -3.06 18.51 16.96
CA THR A 379 -3.23 17.09 17.27
C THR A 379 -3.39 16.24 16.01
N LYS A 380 -4.14 16.73 15.01
CA LYS A 380 -4.23 16.07 13.69
C LYS A 380 -2.86 16.05 13.00
N LEU A 381 -2.14 17.17 13.03
CA LEU A 381 -0.80 17.25 12.44
C LEU A 381 0.19 16.27 13.09
N MET A 382 0.24 16.20 14.42
CA MET A 382 1.14 15.31 15.13
C MET A 382 0.85 13.83 14.86
N LYS A 383 -0.40 13.47 14.55
CA LYS A 383 -0.73 12.11 14.12
C LYS A 383 -0.04 11.75 12.81
N LEU A 384 0.30 12.70 11.94
CA LEU A 384 1.05 12.42 10.71
C LEU A 384 2.40 11.74 10.98
N ASN A 385 3.07 12.05 12.10
CA ASN A 385 4.29 11.34 12.51
C ASN A 385 4.04 9.87 12.90
N ALA A 386 2.83 9.57 13.36
CA ALA A 386 2.40 8.24 13.76
C ALA A 386 1.64 7.51 12.64
N MET A 387 1.33 8.21 11.54
CA MET A 387 0.79 7.61 10.32
C MET A 387 1.95 6.96 9.55
N ASN A 388 1.64 5.88 8.83
CA ASN A 388 2.60 5.17 7.99
C ASN A 388 3.26 6.10 6.95
N CYS A 389 4.41 5.69 6.41
CA CYS A 389 5.19 6.44 5.41
C CYS A 389 4.42 6.80 4.12
N HIS A 390 3.20 6.30 3.92
CA HIS A 390 2.38 6.58 2.75
C HIS A 390 1.89 8.01 2.68
N HIS A 391 1.56 8.64 3.80
CA HIS A 391 1.01 10.00 3.76
C HIS A 391 2.07 11.02 3.33
N TYR A 392 3.35 10.76 3.57
CA TYR A 392 4.43 11.54 2.96
C TYR A 392 4.49 11.39 1.44
N LYS A 393 4.20 10.19 0.91
CA LYS A 393 4.01 10.00 -0.54
C LYS A 393 2.77 10.69 -1.06
N TYR A 394 1.67 10.71 -0.29
CA TYR A 394 0.46 11.44 -0.69
C TYR A 394 0.78 12.92 -0.80
N ILE A 395 1.55 13.50 0.14
CA ILE A 395 2.06 14.86 0.03
C ILE A 395 2.90 15.02 -1.23
N THR A 396 3.90 14.16 -1.48
CA THR A 396 4.69 14.19 -2.73
C THR A 396 3.79 14.17 -3.97
N ARG A 397 2.77 13.33 -3.99
CA ARG A 397 1.84 13.18 -5.11
C ARG A 397 0.97 14.42 -5.29
N ILE A 398 0.42 14.97 -4.21
CA ILE A 398 -0.35 16.21 -4.20
C ILE A 398 0.51 17.34 -4.78
N LEU A 399 1.78 17.46 -4.37
CA LEU A 399 2.70 18.48 -4.89
C LEU A 399 2.88 18.38 -6.41
N HIS A 400 3.15 17.19 -6.93
CA HIS A 400 3.25 17.00 -8.38
C HIS A 400 1.94 17.29 -9.10
N ALA A 401 0.80 16.86 -8.55
CA ALA A 401 -0.51 17.09 -9.14
C ALA A 401 -0.87 18.58 -9.15
N LEU A 402 -0.64 19.33 -8.06
CA LEU A 402 -0.87 20.78 -8.02
C LEU A 402 -0.04 21.50 -9.10
N LYS A 403 1.23 21.09 -9.29
CA LYS A 403 2.08 21.60 -10.37
C LYS A 403 1.48 21.33 -11.76
N GLN A 404 0.96 20.12 -11.98
CA GLN A 404 0.49 19.64 -13.28
C GLN A 404 -0.97 20.02 -13.59
N LEU A 405 -1.79 20.34 -12.58
CA LEU A 405 -3.23 20.56 -12.72
C LEU A 405 -3.63 22.03 -12.50
N GLY A 406 -2.67 22.94 -12.57
CA GLY A 406 -2.93 24.38 -12.65
C GLY A 406 -2.91 25.14 -11.32
N HIS A 407 -2.32 24.57 -10.26
CA HIS A 407 -2.21 25.17 -8.93
C HIS A 407 -0.76 25.36 -8.47
N LYS A 408 0.15 25.65 -9.40
CA LYS A 408 1.57 25.84 -9.11
C LYS A 408 1.84 26.99 -8.13
N GLU A 409 0.94 27.98 -8.08
CA GLU A 409 0.99 29.11 -7.15
C GLU A 409 0.94 28.71 -5.68
N LEU A 410 0.41 27.51 -5.38
CA LEU A 410 0.29 27.00 -4.01
C LEU A 410 1.54 26.25 -3.54
N LEU A 411 2.47 25.89 -4.44
CA LEU A 411 3.63 25.08 -4.11
C LEU A 411 4.55 25.82 -3.14
N MET A 412 5.18 26.90 -3.58
CA MET A 412 6.18 27.61 -2.77
C MET A 412 5.64 28.04 -1.38
N PRO A 413 4.42 28.61 -1.24
CA PRO A 413 3.87 28.93 0.06
C PRO A 413 3.66 27.68 0.95
N TRP A 414 3.17 26.57 0.39
CA TRP A 414 3.00 25.34 1.16
C TRP A 414 4.35 24.73 1.59
N MET A 415 5.38 24.78 0.73
CA MET A 415 6.72 24.28 1.09
C MET A 415 7.36 25.10 2.21
N LYS A 416 7.22 26.42 2.18
CA LYS A 416 7.69 27.28 3.29
C LYS A 416 6.97 26.94 4.59
N PHE A 417 5.65 26.73 4.51
CA PHE A 417 4.86 26.33 5.67
C PHE A 417 5.28 24.96 6.21
N LEU A 418 5.38 23.94 5.35
CA LEU A 418 5.86 22.60 5.73
C LEU A 418 7.27 22.64 6.32
N ALA A 419 8.19 23.42 5.74
CA ALA A 419 9.53 23.61 6.29
C ALA A 419 9.48 24.18 7.72
N SER A 420 8.60 25.16 7.98
CA SER A 420 8.39 25.70 9.33
C SER A 420 7.94 24.63 10.32
N LEU A 421 7.03 23.74 9.91
CA LEU A 421 6.51 22.66 10.76
C LEU A 421 7.55 21.55 11.01
N ILE A 422 8.48 21.34 10.09
CA ILE A 422 9.45 20.25 10.15
C ILE A 422 10.71 20.67 10.89
N PHE A 423 11.29 21.83 10.53
CA PHE A 423 12.66 22.20 10.92
C PHE A 423 12.74 23.29 11.99
N PHE A 424 11.66 24.03 12.24
CA PHE A 424 11.67 25.16 13.16
C PHE A 424 10.76 24.92 14.37
N ASN A 425 9.54 24.45 14.10
CA ASN A 425 8.56 24.14 15.15
C ASN A 425 8.61 22.67 15.57
N GLU A 426 9.30 21.82 14.81
CA GLU A 426 9.47 20.38 15.05
C GLU A 426 8.17 19.63 15.37
N TYR A 427 7.06 20.03 14.72
CA TYR A 427 5.79 19.32 14.84
C TYR A 427 5.81 17.98 14.11
N ILE A 428 6.51 17.92 12.96
CA ILE A 428 6.62 16.71 12.12
C ILE A 428 8.07 16.44 11.67
N PRO A 429 9.03 16.27 12.60
CA PRO A 429 10.45 16.19 12.28
C PRO A 429 10.80 14.93 11.46
N ASN A 430 9.97 13.89 11.53
CA ASN A 430 10.12 12.65 10.75
C ASN A 430 9.91 12.85 9.24
N ALA A 431 9.33 13.97 8.81
CA ALA A 431 9.16 14.29 7.40
C ALA A 431 10.41 14.93 6.76
N SER A 432 11.46 15.22 7.54
CA SER A 432 12.68 15.92 7.08
C SER A 432 13.34 15.28 5.85
N ASP A 433 13.54 13.96 5.86
CA ASP A 433 14.12 13.23 4.72
C ASP A 433 13.20 13.31 3.49
N SER A 434 11.89 13.10 3.69
CA SER A 434 10.91 13.19 2.61
C SER A 434 10.87 14.59 1.99
N PHE A 435 10.99 15.62 2.83
CA PHE A 435 11.04 17.01 2.43
C PHE A 435 12.27 17.28 1.55
N ARG A 436 13.46 16.92 2.05
CA ARG A 436 14.73 17.20 1.39
C ARG A 436 14.94 16.41 0.10
N ILE A 437 14.49 15.15 0.07
CA ILE A 437 14.73 14.24 -1.05
C ILE A 437 13.64 14.35 -2.11
N TYR A 438 12.37 14.45 -1.72
CA TYR A 438 11.25 14.32 -2.68
C TYR A 438 10.45 15.62 -2.86
N TRP A 439 10.11 16.34 -1.78
CA TRP A 439 9.19 17.47 -1.89
C TRP A 439 9.84 18.70 -2.51
N ILE A 440 11.07 19.02 -2.12
CA ILE A 440 11.86 20.12 -2.70
C ILE A 440 12.07 19.91 -4.21
N ASP A 441 12.23 18.66 -4.64
CA ASP A 441 12.53 18.32 -6.03
C ASP A 441 11.37 18.59 -7.00
N VAL A 442 10.15 18.79 -6.48
CA VAL A 442 9.00 19.22 -7.28
C VAL A 442 9.15 20.68 -7.77
N LEU A 443 9.88 21.52 -7.02
CA LEU A 443 10.06 22.94 -7.31
C LEU A 443 10.96 23.19 -8.52
N GLU A 444 10.77 24.34 -9.17
CA GLU A 444 11.66 24.79 -10.24
C GLU A 444 13.04 25.17 -9.69
N ASN A 445 14.09 25.14 -10.53
CA ASN A 445 15.48 25.34 -10.08
C ASN A 445 15.70 26.61 -9.23
N LYS A 446 15.01 27.71 -9.54
CA LYS A 446 15.11 28.96 -8.78
C LYS A 446 14.46 28.82 -7.40
N GLU A 447 13.22 28.34 -7.35
CA GLU A 447 12.47 28.10 -6.11
C GLU A 447 13.16 27.07 -5.22
N ARG A 448 13.72 26.02 -5.84
CA ARG A 448 14.50 24.98 -5.16
C ARG A 448 15.70 25.57 -4.43
N LYS A 449 16.48 26.42 -5.10
CA LYS A 449 17.61 27.12 -4.48
C LYS A 449 17.18 28.03 -3.33
N GLU A 450 16.09 28.77 -3.52
CA GLU A 450 15.51 29.61 -2.47
C GLU A 450 15.09 28.76 -1.26
N MET A 451 14.43 27.61 -1.48
CA MET A 451 14.05 26.71 -0.40
C MET A 451 15.25 26.15 0.34
N TRP A 452 16.29 25.68 -0.35
CA TRP A 452 17.50 25.18 0.30
C TRP A 452 18.18 26.23 1.17
N ALA A 453 18.18 27.49 0.75
CA ALA A 453 18.75 28.59 1.53
C ALA A 453 17.97 28.89 2.83
N LEU A 454 16.71 28.49 2.91
CA LEU A 454 15.87 28.66 4.11
C LEU A 454 16.01 27.52 5.11
N LEU A 455 16.60 26.38 4.72
CA LEU A 455 16.70 25.23 5.60
C LEU A 455 17.95 25.32 6.50
N PRO A 456 17.87 24.83 7.76
CA PRO A 456 19.07 24.68 8.57
C PRO A 456 20.07 23.75 7.88
N SER A 457 21.36 24.06 8.04
CA SER A 457 22.48 23.23 7.56
C SER A 457 22.38 21.83 8.16
N ASN A 458 22.68 20.78 7.37
CA ASN A 458 22.62 19.40 7.84
C ASN A 458 23.52 19.23 9.08
N SER A 459 22.94 18.79 10.19
CA SER A 459 23.64 18.30 11.39
C SER A 459 23.97 16.82 11.25
#